data_AF-A0A3C1SK94-F1
#
_entry.id   AF-A0A3C1SK94-F1
#
_cell.length_a   1.000
_cell.length_b   1.000
_cell.length_c   1.000
_cell.angle_alpha   90.00
_cell.angle_beta   90.00
_cell.angle_gamma   90.00
#
_symmetry.space_group_name_H-M   'P 1'
#
loop_
_entity.id
_entity.type
_entity.pdbx_description
1 polymer ?
#
loop_
_entity_poly.entity_id
_entity_poly.type
_entity_poly.pdbx_seq_one_letter_code
_entity_poly.pdbx_strand_id
1 'polypeptide(L)'
;MDYNQMTLKAQDALQQASALAQQKDHSEIGLEHLLLALLNQKDGTVPPLVERIGVQPETLAQGVRELLDSFPTVKGNVQMTLSSEAQKALAKAESEMSFLKDQYLSTEHLFLAMTKSDGRVGDLLKKYGCTHDAALSALKAVRGNQTIDSQDPESKMRALEKYCIDLTARARQDKIDPVIGRDEEIRRVMQVISRRTKNNPVLIGEPG
;
A
#
# COMPACT_ATOMS: atom_id res chain seq x y z
N MET A 1 16.16 -0.96 -16.09
CA MET A 1 15.31 -0.42 -15.02
C MET A 1 15.84 0.94 -14.62
N ASP A 2 15.01 1.97 -14.78
CA ASP A 2 15.34 3.33 -14.35
C ASP A 2 14.75 3.56 -12.96
N TYR A 3 15.60 3.59 -11.93
CA TYR A 3 15.19 3.82 -10.54
C TYR A 3 14.45 5.16 -10.38
N ASN A 4 14.72 6.15 -11.23
CA ASN A 4 14.06 7.46 -11.17
C ASN A 4 12.59 7.40 -11.57
N GLN A 5 12.16 6.34 -12.28
CA GLN A 5 10.76 6.13 -12.65
C GLN A 5 9.99 5.31 -11.59
N MET A 6 10.62 4.99 -10.45
CA MET A 6 9.96 4.31 -9.34
C MET A 6 9.64 5.28 -8.22
N THR A 7 8.52 5.05 -7.55
CA THR A 7 8.19 5.73 -6.29
C THR A 7 9.23 5.44 -5.21
N LEU A 8 9.37 6.31 -4.20
CA LEU A 8 10.30 6.14 -3.09
C LEU A 8 10.03 4.84 -2.32
N LYS A 9 8.75 4.48 -2.12
CA LYS A 9 8.36 3.23 -1.48
C LYS A 9 8.70 1.99 -2.31
N ALA A 10 8.58 2.05 -3.64
CA ALA A 10 9.02 0.94 -4.49
C ALA A 10 10.55 0.76 -4.46
N GLN A 11 11.32 1.86 -4.43
CA GLN A 11 12.77 1.80 -4.29
C GLN A 11 13.20 1.23 -2.93
N ASP A 12 12.58 1.70 -1.84
CA ASP A 12 12.80 1.17 -0.49
C ASP A 12 12.48 -0.32 -0.43
N ALA A 13 11.38 -0.77 -1.03
CA ALA A 13 11.04 -2.19 -1.07
C ALA A 13 12.11 -3.06 -1.77
N LEU A 14 12.73 -2.57 -2.86
CA LEU A 14 13.84 -3.26 -3.53
C LEU A 14 15.10 -3.30 -2.65
N GLN A 15 15.41 -2.22 -1.95
CA GLN A 15 16.53 -2.17 -1.02
C GLN A 15 16.32 -3.14 0.15
N GLN A 16 15.12 -3.16 0.73
CA GLN A 16 14.76 -4.09 1.79
C GLN A 16 14.77 -5.54 1.32
N ALA A 17 14.31 -5.82 0.09
CA ALA A 17 14.39 -7.16 -0.49
C ALA A 17 15.85 -7.64 -0.61
N SER A 18 16.76 -6.76 -1.03
CA SER A 18 18.20 -7.04 -1.07
C SER A 18 18.76 -7.34 0.31
N ALA A 19 18.42 -6.51 1.30
CA ALA A 19 18.85 -6.70 2.69
C ALA A 19 18.34 -8.02 3.29
N LEU A 20 17.07 -8.38 3.01
CA LEU A 20 16.46 -9.65 3.45
C LEU A 20 17.19 -10.85 2.83
N ALA A 21 17.50 -10.79 1.55
CA ALA A 21 18.20 -11.87 0.86
C ALA A 21 19.63 -12.05 1.39
N GLN A 22 20.33 -10.95 1.69
CA GLN A 22 21.64 -10.99 2.36
C GLN A 22 21.56 -11.55 3.77
N GLN A 23 20.57 -11.12 4.57
CA GLN A 23 20.37 -11.60 5.94
C GLN A 23 20.08 -13.11 6.00
N LYS A 24 19.43 -13.64 4.96
CA LYS A 24 19.09 -15.07 4.83
C LYS A 24 20.18 -15.89 4.14
N ASP A 25 21.31 -15.29 3.78
CA ASP A 25 22.38 -15.93 3.00
C ASP A 25 21.86 -16.54 1.68
N HIS A 26 20.89 -15.90 1.01
CA HIS A 26 20.38 -16.36 -0.28
C HIS A 26 21.25 -15.84 -1.43
N SER A 27 21.42 -16.63 -2.50
CA SER A 27 22.29 -16.26 -3.62
C SER A 27 21.72 -15.20 -4.56
N GLU A 28 20.41 -14.99 -4.52
CA GLU A 28 19.70 -14.05 -5.39
C GLU A 28 18.53 -13.38 -4.67
N ILE A 29 18.15 -12.20 -5.16
CA ILE A 29 16.97 -11.46 -4.72
C ILE A 29 15.77 -12.06 -5.47
N GLY A 30 15.14 -13.05 -4.83
CA GLY A 30 13.88 -13.67 -5.23
C GLY A 30 12.66 -12.74 -5.12
N LEU A 31 11.56 -13.12 -5.77
CA LEU A 31 10.29 -12.40 -5.71
C LEU A 31 9.68 -12.47 -4.30
N GLU A 32 10.00 -13.50 -3.54
CA GLU A 32 9.63 -13.74 -2.15
C GLU A 32 10.17 -12.65 -1.22
N HIS A 33 11.43 -12.25 -1.41
CA HIS A 33 12.03 -11.17 -0.63
C HIS A 33 11.32 -9.86 -0.89
N LEU A 34 11.00 -9.58 -2.16
CA LEU A 34 10.29 -8.38 -2.54
C LEU A 34 8.86 -8.36 -2.01
N LEU A 35 8.13 -9.48 -2.09
CA LEU A 35 6.80 -9.58 -1.49
C LEU A 35 6.85 -9.39 0.03
N LEU A 36 7.82 -10.01 0.72
CA LEU A 36 7.97 -9.83 2.17
C LEU A 36 8.31 -8.37 2.53
N ALA A 37 9.18 -7.73 1.75
CA ALA A 37 9.50 -6.31 1.92
C ALA A 37 8.26 -5.43 1.78
N LEU A 38 7.42 -5.68 0.76
CA LEU A 38 6.17 -4.94 0.54
C LEU A 38 5.15 -5.16 1.67
N LEU A 39 5.01 -6.38 2.17
CA LEU A 39 4.07 -6.72 3.26
C LEU A 39 4.49 -6.12 4.60
N ASN A 40 5.79 -5.98 4.86
CA ASN A 40 6.31 -5.40 6.08
C ASN A 40 6.56 -3.88 5.96
N GLN A 41 6.32 -3.29 4.80
CA GLN A 41 6.63 -1.89 4.55
C GLN A 41 5.70 -1.00 5.36
N LYS A 42 6.27 -0.32 6.35
CA LYS A 42 5.55 0.71 7.12
C LYS A 42 5.07 1.79 6.17
N ASP A 43 3.82 2.17 6.37
CA ASP A 43 3.13 3.16 5.56
C ASP A 43 3.04 2.82 4.06
N GLY A 44 3.25 1.54 3.70
CA GLY A 44 3.04 1.06 2.34
C GLY A 44 1.56 0.87 2.00
N THR A 45 1.26 0.77 0.70
CA THR A 45 -0.10 0.53 0.16
C THR A 45 -0.47 -0.94 0.09
N VAL A 46 0.52 -1.85 0.07
CA VAL A 46 0.27 -3.30 -0.05
C VAL A 46 -0.41 -3.90 1.19
N PRO A 47 0.01 -3.59 2.44
CA PRO A 47 -0.67 -4.12 3.62
C PRO A 47 -2.19 -3.80 3.67
N PRO A 48 -2.65 -2.54 3.52
CA PRO A 48 -4.09 -2.26 3.52
C PRO A 48 -4.82 -2.85 2.31
N LEU A 49 -4.15 -3.04 1.17
CA LEU A 49 -4.72 -3.73 0.01
C LEU A 49 -4.99 -5.21 0.34
N VAL A 50 -4.04 -5.89 0.97
CA VAL A 50 -4.18 -7.29 1.42
C VAL A 50 -5.29 -7.41 2.48
N GLU A 51 -5.35 -6.48 3.44
CA GLU A 51 -6.47 -6.42 4.41
C GLU A 51 -7.83 -6.27 3.71
N ARG A 52 -7.88 -5.43 2.67
CA ARG A 52 -9.11 -5.20 1.90
C ARG A 52 -9.58 -6.41 1.11
N ILE A 53 -8.67 -7.29 0.70
CA ILE A 53 -8.98 -8.61 0.10
C ILE A 53 -9.58 -9.57 1.15
N GLY A 54 -9.38 -9.29 2.44
CA GLY A 54 -9.83 -10.13 3.56
C GLY A 54 -8.74 -11.03 4.13
N VAL A 55 -7.48 -10.76 3.82
CA VAL A 55 -6.32 -11.50 4.33
C VAL A 55 -5.58 -10.62 5.33
N GLN A 56 -5.20 -11.18 6.48
CA GLN A 56 -4.34 -10.45 7.41
C GLN A 56 -2.90 -10.40 6.86
N PRO A 57 -2.28 -9.21 6.68
CA PRO A 57 -0.95 -9.09 6.06
C PRO A 57 0.12 -9.92 6.76
N GLU A 58 0.09 -9.98 8.09
CA GLU A 58 1.04 -10.77 8.87
C GLU A 58 0.90 -12.28 8.62
N THR A 59 -0.31 -12.78 8.38
CA THR A 59 -0.51 -14.20 8.04
C THR A 59 0.10 -14.52 6.67
N LEU A 60 -0.07 -13.63 5.68
CA LEU A 60 0.56 -13.79 4.38
C LEU A 60 2.08 -13.65 4.48
N ALA A 61 2.58 -12.67 5.24
CA ALA A 61 4.01 -12.46 5.47
C ALA A 61 4.65 -13.69 6.11
N GLN A 62 3.96 -14.34 7.06
CA GLN A 62 4.42 -15.59 7.65
C GLN A 62 4.55 -16.71 6.62
N GLY A 63 3.57 -16.88 5.73
CA GLY A 63 3.66 -17.84 4.64
C GLY A 63 4.83 -17.56 3.68
N VAL A 64 5.15 -16.28 3.44
CA VAL A 64 6.34 -15.89 2.66
C VAL A 64 7.63 -16.20 3.40
N ARG A 65 7.70 -16.02 4.73
CA ARG A 65 8.87 -16.38 5.54
C ARG A 65 9.13 -17.89 5.50
N GLU A 66 8.09 -18.71 5.61
CA GLU A 66 8.19 -20.17 5.48
C GLU A 66 8.72 -20.59 4.10
N LEU A 67 8.28 -19.89 3.04
CA LEU A 67 8.80 -20.11 1.69
C LEU A 67 10.29 -19.76 1.60
N LEU A 68 10.69 -18.63 2.19
CA LEU A 68 12.08 -18.19 2.23
C LEU A 68 12.98 -19.17 2.99
N ASP A 69 12.50 -19.69 4.12
CA ASP A 69 13.25 -20.65 4.95
C ASP A 69 13.46 -22.01 4.26
N SER A 70 12.72 -22.29 3.18
CA SER A 70 12.89 -23.50 2.36
C SER A 70 14.03 -23.40 1.34
N PHE A 71 14.58 -22.19 1.10
CA PHE A 71 15.64 -22.00 0.10
C PHE A 71 17.02 -22.38 0.64
N PRO A 72 17.93 -22.83 -0.25
CA PRO A 72 19.29 -23.12 0.14
C PRO A 72 20.05 -21.83 0.50
N THR A 73 20.86 -21.91 1.53
CA THR A 73 21.78 -20.85 1.96
C THR A 73 23.14 -21.00 1.28
N VAL A 74 23.74 -19.89 0.85
CA VAL A 74 25.06 -19.83 0.21
C VAL A 74 25.98 -18.94 1.04
N LYS A 75 27.07 -19.51 1.55
CA LYS A 75 28.08 -18.76 2.31
C LYS A 75 29.20 -18.30 1.37
N GLY A 76 29.58 -17.03 1.47
CA GLY A 76 30.68 -16.44 0.72
C GLY A 76 30.34 -15.07 0.17
N ASN A 77 31.26 -14.49 -0.61
CA ASN A 77 31.02 -13.19 -1.24
C ASN A 77 30.18 -13.39 -2.51
N VAL A 78 28.86 -13.38 -2.35
CA VAL A 78 27.91 -13.49 -3.48
C VAL A 78 27.53 -12.10 -3.94
N GLN A 79 27.73 -11.81 -5.23
CA GLN A 79 27.19 -10.60 -5.83
C GLN A 79 25.68 -10.77 -6.01
N MET A 80 24.90 -10.10 -5.17
CA MET A 80 23.44 -10.18 -5.20
C MET A 80 22.89 -9.65 -6.52
N THR A 81 22.07 -10.47 -7.18
CA THR A 81 21.35 -10.11 -8.40
C THR A 81 19.88 -10.51 -8.27
N LEU A 82 19.01 -9.88 -9.05
CA LEU A 82 17.60 -10.27 -9.09
C LEU A 82 17.44 -11.62 -9.81
N SER A 83 16.62 -12.49 -9.23
CA SER A 83 16.20 -13.73 -9.88
C SER A 83 15.49 -13.44 -11.21
N SER A 84 15.48 -14.42 -12.12
CA SER A 84 14.74 -14.31 -13.39
C SER A 84 13.24 -14.05 -13.17
N GLU A 85 12.66 -14.66 -12.13
CA GLU A 85 11.25 -14.45 -11.78
C GLU A 85 11.01 -13.01 -11.30
N ALA A 86 11.87 -12.47 -10.43
CA ALA A 86 11.78 -11.08 -9.99
C ALA A 86 11.92 -10.08 -11.14
N GLN A 87 12.86 -10.32 -12.06
CA GLN A 87 13.01 -9.48 -13.26
C GLN A 87 11.76 -9.49 -14.15
N LYS A 88 11.14 -10.67 -14.34
CA LYS A 88 9.89 -10.79 -15.10
C LYS A 88 8.73 -10.08 -14.40
N ALA A 89 8.63 -10.19 -13.08
CA ALA A 89 7.61 -9.49 -12.30
C ALA A 89 7.76 -7.96 -12.40
N LEU A 90 9.00 -7.44 -12.38
CA LEU A 90 9.28 -6.02 -12.57
C LEU A 90 8.84 -5.53 -13.96
N ALA A 91 9.14 -6.28 -15.02
CA ALA A 91 8.66 -5.96 -16.36
C ALA A 91 7.12 -6.01 -16.49
N LYS A 92 6.48 -7.00 -15.85
CA LYS A 92 5.01 -7.08 -15.78
C LYS A 92 4.43 -5.89 -15.00
N ALA A 93 5.11 -5.41 -13.96
CA ALA A 93 4.66 -4.26 -13.18
C ALA A 93 4.67 -2.95 -13.99
N GLU A 94 5.61 -2.76 -14.92
CA GLU A 94 5.58 -1.63 -15.86
C GLU A 94 4.35 -1.70 -16.80
N SER A 95 3.89 -2.91 -17.12
CA SER A 95 2.65 -3.10 -17.88
C SER A 95 1.41 -2.75 -17.06
N GLU A 96 1.37 -3.12 -15.77
CA GLU A 96 0.30 -2.73 -14.84
C GLU A 96 0.27 -1.20 -14.64
N MET A 97 1.45 -0.55 -14.49
CA MET A 97 1.59 0.90 -14.43
C MET A 97 0.97 1.58 -15.66
N SER A 98 1.31 1.08 -16.85
CA SER A 98 0.77 1.60 -18.12
C SER A 98 -0.74 1.40 -18.23
N PHE A 99 -1.24 0.25 -17.78
CA PHE A 99 -2.67 -0.08 -17.77
C PHE A 99 -3.47 0.84 -16.83
N LEU A 100 -2.91 1.16 -15.65
CA LEU A 100 -3.49 2.09 -14.68
C LEU A 100 -3.25 3.57 -15.02
N LYS A 101 -2.49 3.83 -16.09
CA LYS A 101 -2.14 5.18 -16.59
C LYS A 101 -1.34 6.00 -15.59
N ASP A 102 -0.46 5.33 -14.86
CA ASP A 102 0.44 5.96 -13.91
C ASP A 102 1.76 6.36 -14.54
N GLN A 103 2.41 7.38 -13.96
CA GLN A 103 3.68 7.91 -14.44
C GLN A 103 4.88 7.30 -13.72
N TYR A 104 4.68 6.74 -12.52
CA TYR A 104 5.74 6.10 -11.74
C TYR A 104 5.35 4.68 -11.35
N LEU A 105 6.34 3.79 -11.34
CA LEU A 105 6.21 2.42 -10.88
C LEU A 105 6.07 2.42 -9.35
N SER A 106 4.92 1.96 -8.86
CA SER A 106 4.59 1.89 -7.44
C SER A 106 4.58 0.46 -6.92
N THR A 107 4.52 0.34 -5.60
CA THR A 107 4.33 -0.91 -4.86
C THR A 107 3.07 -1.67 -5.26
N GLU A 108 2.02 -0.96 -5.68
CA GLU A 108 0.75 -1.54 -6.14
C GLU A 108 0.93 -2.27 -7.47
N HIS A 109 1.71 -1.70 -8.39
CA HIS A 109 2.04 -2.33 -9.67
C HIS A 109 2.87 -3.59 -9.46
N LEU A 110 3.84 -3.54 -8.55
CA LEU A 110 4.65 -4.69 -8.16
C LEU A 110 3.77 -5.81 -7.61
N PHE A 111 2.87 -5.49 -6.69
CA PHE A 111 1.97 -6.47 -6.09
C PHE A 111 1.02 -7.08 -7.12
N LEU A 112 0.40 -6.27 -7.99
CA LEU A 112 -0.44 -6.77 -9.09
C LEU A 112 0.34 -7.71 -10.00
N ALA A 113 1.57 -7.35 -10.39
CA ALA A 113 2.41 -8.21 -11.21
C ALA A 113 2.76 -9.56 -10.54
N MET A 114 2.98 -9.56 -9.21
CA MET A 114 3.22 -10.78 -8.44
C MET A 114 2.03 -11.74 -8.45
N THR A 115 0.80 -11.23 -8.41
CA THR A 115 -0.41 -12.09 -8.50
C THR A 115 -0.53 -12.85 -9.82
N LYS A 116 0.18 -12.38 -10.86
CA LYS A 116 0.29 -13.00 -12.20
C LYS A 116 1.59 -13.78 -12.38
N SER A 117 2.34 -14.06 -11.31
CA SER A 117 3.50 -14.95 -11.41
C SER A 117 3.06 -16.41 -11.52
N ASP A 118 3.83 -17.18 -12.27
CA ASP A 118 3.66 -18.63 -12.42
C ASP A 118 4.57 -19.42 -11.45
N GLY A 119 5.33 -18.73 -10.61
CA GLY A 119 6.19 -19.32 -9.59
C GLY A 119 5.54 -19.40 -8.21
N ARG A 120 6.38 -19.74 -7.22
CA ARG A 120 5.95 -20.04 -5.83
C ARG A 120 5.18 -18.90 -5.18
N VAL A 121 5.57 -17.65 -5.46
CA VAL A 121 4.88 -16.45 -4.97
C VAL A 121 3.46 -16.35 -5.52
N GLY A 122 3.28 -16.58 -6.83
CA GLY A 122 1.97 -16.53 -7.47
C GLY A 122 1.03 -17.60 -6.90
N ASP A 123 1.54 -18.81 -6.69
CA ASP A 123 0.78 -19.90 -6.08
C ASP A 123 0.43 -19.63 -4.62
N LEU A 124 1.36 -19.06 -3.85
CA LEU A 124 1.11 -18.62 -2.48
C LEU A 124 0.00 -17.56 -2.45
N LEU A 125 0.09 -16.51 -3.27
CA LEU A 125 -0.91 -15.45 -3.33
C LEU A 125 -2.29 -16.03 -3.70
N LYS A 126 -2.37 -16.93 -4.69
CA LYS A 126 -3.62 -17.62 -5.05
C LYS A 126 -4.18 -18.44 -3.89
N LYS A 127 -3.34 -19.17 -3.14
CA LYS A 127 -3.75 -19.95 -1.96
C LYS A 127 -4.40 -19.09 -0.88
N TYR A 128 -3.93 -17.86 -0.70
CA TYR A 128 -4.52 -16.88 0.23
C TYR A 128 -5.69 -16.09 -0.36
N GLY A 129 -6.07 -16.32 -1.62
CA GLY A 129 -7.16 -15.59 -2.29
C GLY A 129 -6.74 -14.25 -2.92
N CYS A 130 -5.46 -13.90 -2.88
CA CYS A 130 -4.89 -12.72 -3.54
C CYS A 130 -4.73 -12.95 -5.05
N THR A 131 -5.85 -13.11 -5.75
CA THR A 131 -5.88 -13.15 -7.22
C THR A 131 -5.71 -11.75 -7.82
N HIS A 132 -5.33 -11.66 -9.10
CA HIS A 132 -5.18 -10.35 -9.78
C HIS A 132 -6.49 -9.54 -9.73
N ASP A 133 -7.63 -10.17 -10.00
CA ASP A 133 -8.94 -9.49 -9.96
C ASP A 133 -9.29 -8.99 -8.56
N ALA A 134 -9.04 -9.79 -7.52
CA ALA A 134 -9.26 -9.39 -6.14
C ALA A 134 -8.33 -8.22 -5.75
N ALA A 135 -7.06 -8.30 -6.11
CA ALA A 135 -6.09 -7.24 -5.87
C ALA A 135 -6.43 -5.94 -6.62
N LEU A 136 -6.87 -6.04 -7.87
CA LEU A 136 -7.29 -4.89 -8.67
C LEU A 136 -8.57 -4.25 -8.11
N SER A 137 -9.52 -5.05 -7.65
CA SER A 137 -10.74 -4.56 -7.00
C SER A 137 -10.44 -3.88 -5.66
N ALA A 138 -9.57 -4.48 -4.83
CA ALA A 138 -9.12 -3.90 -3.57
C ALA A 138 -8.37 -2.59 -3.81
N LEU A 139 -7.48 -2.56 -4.81
CA LEU A 139 -6.74 -1.38 -5.20
C LEU A 139 -7.68 -0.22 -5.55
N LYS A 140 -8.69 -0.45 -6.40
CA LYS A 140 -9.69 0.58 -6.75
C LYS A 140 -10.39 1.15 -5.52
N ALA A 141 -10.64 0.33 -4.50
CA ALA A 141 -11.27 0.78 -3.25
C ALA A 141 -10.32 1.60 -2.37
N VAL A 142 -9.04 1.23 -2.28
CA VAL A 142 -8.04 1.93 -1.46
C VAL A 142 -7.59 3.23 -2.11
N ARG A 143 -7.33 3.19 -3.42
CA ARG A 143 -6.78 4.31 -4.20
C ARG A 143 -7.84 5.25 -4.78
N GLY A 144 -9.07 4.76 -4.96
CA GLY A 144 -10.13 5.51 -5.61
C GLY A 144 -9.75 5.92 -7.04
N ASN A 145 -9.93 7.21 -7.35
CA ASN A 145 -9.63 7.79 -8.68
C ASN A 145 -8.25 8.46 -8.76
N GLN A 146 -7.37 8.28 -7.77
CA GLN A 146 -6.07 8.93 -7.76
C GLN A 146 -5.11 8.23 -8.72
N THR A 147 -4.22 9.00 -9.35
CA THR A 147 -3.11 8.49 -10.18
C THR A 147 -1.77 8.77 -9.52
N ILE A 148 -0.80 7.92 -9.79
CA ILE A 148 0.57 8.06 -9.29
C ILE A 148 1.34 8.92 -10.27
N ASP A 149 1.31 10.22 -9.98
CA ASP A 149 1.88 11.30 -10.80
C ASP A 149 3.17 11.89 -10.22
N SER A 150 3.66 11.33 -9.12
CA SER A 150 4.86 11.81 -8.42
C SER A 150 5.61 10.65 -7.77
N GLN A 151 6.87 10.90 -7.42
CA GLN A 151 7.74 9.89 -6.82
C GLN A 151 7.37 9.57 -5.36
N ASP A 152 6.61 10.43 -4.68
CA ASP A 152 6.15 10.24 -3.28
C ASP A 152 4.62 10.42 -3.18
N PRO A 153 3.83 9.50 -3.76
CA PRO A 153 2.37 9.60 -3.75
C PRO A 153 1.79 9.41 -2.33
N GLU A 154 2.45 8.62 -1.47
CA GLU A 154 1.98 8.34 -0.12
C GLU A 154 1.91 9.59 0.75
N SER A 155 2.84 10.54 0.56
CA SER A 155 2.81 11.84 1.23
C SER A 155 1.51 12.62 0.96
N LYS A 156 0.96 12.52 -0.26
CA LYS A 156 -0.31 13.14 -0.65
C LYS A 156 -1.49 12.34 -0.12
N MET A 157 -1.46 11.01 -0.27
CA MET A 157 -2.55 10.11 0.15
C MET A 157 -2.86 10.20 1.64
N ARG A 158 -1.84 10.43 2.48
CA ARG A 158 -1.96 10.45 3.95
C ARG A 158 -1.91 11.85 4.56
N ALA A 159 -2.11 12.91 3.76
CA ALA A 159 -2.13 14.28 4.27
C ALA A 159 -3.17 14.46 5.39
N LEU A 160 -4.33 13.79 5.29
CA LEU A 160 -5.36 13.82 6.33
C LEU A 160 -4.90 13.17 7.65
N GLU A 161 -4.20 12.03 7.59
CA GLU A 161 -3.69 11.37 8.80
C GLU A 161 -2.59 12.18 9.48
N LYS A 162 -1.74 12.83 8.68
CA LYS A 162 -0.57 13.57 9.17
C LYS A 162 -0.91 14.96 9.71
N TYR A 163 -1.85 15.65 9.07
CA TYR A 163 -2.12 17.07 9.35
C TYR A 163 -3.54 17.34 9.85
N CYS A 164 -4.40 16.32 9.94
CA CYS A 164 -5.77 16.46 10.40
C CYS A 164 -6.09 15.48 11.54
N ILE A 165 -7.24 15.71 12.19
CA ILE A 165 -7.78 14.84 13.22
C ILE A 165 -9.15 14.36 12.72
N ASP A 166 -9.35 13.05 12.60
CA ASP A 166 -10.65 12.49 12.24
C ASP A 166 -11.61 12.52 13.44
N LEU A 167 -12.42 13.58 13.50
CA LEU A 167 -13.44 13.74 14.53
C LEU A 167 -14.57 12.71 14.40
N THR A 168 -14.85 12.18 13.21
CA THR A 168 -15.91 11.16 13.02
C THR A 168 -15.49 9.81 13.59
N ALA A 169 -14.23 9.41 13.39
CA ALA A 169 -13.68 8.21 14.00
C ALA A 169 -13.62 8.33 15.53
N ARG A 170 -13.23 9.50 16.06
CA ARG A 170 -13.24 9.76 17.51
C ARG A 170 -14.64 9.73 18.11
N ALA A 171 -15.64 10.30 17.43
CA ALA A 171 -17.03 10.24 17.85
C ALA A 171 -17.54 8.78 17.95
N ARG A 172 -17.23 7.93 16.95
CA ARG A 172 -17.59 6.50 16.99
C ARG A 172 -16.94 5.71 18.11
N GLN A 173 -15.83 6.20 18.64
CA GLN A 173 -15.10 5.59 19.75
C GLN A 173 -15.49 6.22 21.11
N ASP A 174 -16.54 7.05 21.15
CA ASP A 174 -16.99 7.79 22.34
C ASP A 174 -15.87 8.66 22.97
N LYS A 175 -14.93 9.14 22.16
CA LYS A 175 -13.81 10.01 22.57
C LYS A 175 -14.07 11.51 22.37
N ILE A 176 -15.34 11.88 22.14
CA ILE A 176 -15.81 13.25 22.00
C ILE A 176 -16.95 13.45 22.99
N ASP A 177 -16.83 14.43 23.88
CA ASP A 177 -17.87 14.76 24.82
C ASP A 177 -19.11 15.34 24.10
N PRO A 178 -20.32 15.08 24.60
CA PRO A 178 -21.53 15.65 24.03
C PRO A 178 -21.50 17.18 24.15
N VAL A 179 -21.80 17.86 23.05
CA VAL A 179 -21.90 19.33 23.02
C VAL A 179 -23.25 19.74 23.60
N ILE A 180 -23.23 20.56 24.65
CA ILE A 180 -24.44 21.00 25.36
C ILE A 180 -24.85 22.40 24.89
N GLY A 181 -26.13 22.59 24.57
CA GLY A 181 -26.73 23.91 24.34
C GLY A 181 -26.37 24.58 23.01
N ARG A 182 -25.87 23.82 22.03
CA ARG A 182 -25.47 24.30 20.69
C ARG A 182 -26.30 23.69 19.55
N ASP A 183 -27.52 23.24 19.86
CA ASP A 183 -28.38 22.52 18.91
C ASP A 183 -28.74 23.36 17.68
N GLU A 184 -29.01 24.65 17.86
CA GLU A 184 -29.37 25.55 16.75
C GLU A 184 -28.17 25.83 15.83
N GLU A 185 -26.98 26.07 16.38
CA GLU A 185 -25.75 26.26 15.61
C GLU A 185 -25.39 25.00 14.82
N ILE A 186 -25.44 23.82 15.45
CA ILE A 186 -25.20 22.53 14.80
C ILE A 186 -26.20 22.32 13.66
N ARG A 187 -27.50 22.54 13.91
CA ARG A 187 -28.55 22.41 12.89
C ARG A 187 -28.31 23.37 11.73
N ARG A 188 -27.88 24.60 12.00
CA ARG A 188 -27.57 25.60 10.98
C ARG A 188 -26.37 25.20 10.12
N VAL A 189 -25.30 24.69 10.73
CA VAL A 189 -24.12 24.16 10.02
C VAL A 189 -24.52 23.01 9.11
N MET A 190 -25.27 22.03 9.63
CA MET A 190 -25.79 20.90 8.84
C MET A 190 -26.62 21.37 7.64
N GLN A 191 -27.48 22.36 7.83
CA GLN A 191 -28.30 22.94 6.77
C GLN A 191 -27.44 23.58 5.67
N VAL A 192 -26.34 24.27 6.02
CA VAL A 192 -25.43 24.89 5.05
C VAL A 192 -24.65 23.84 4.27
N ILE A 193 -24.06 22.85 4.95
CA ILE A 193 -23.28 21.78 4.30
C ILE A 193 -24.13 20.99 3.30
N SER A 194 -25.43 20.84 3.58
CA SER A 194 -26.37 20.10 2.71
C SER A 194 -26.81 20.86 1.45
N ARG A 195 -26.37 22.10 1.22
CA ARG A 195 -26.74 22.89 0.04
C ARG A 195 -25.95 22.47 -1.20
N ARG A 196 -26.53 22.67 -2.39
CA ARG A 196 -25.81 22.47 -3.67
C ARG A 196 -24.83 23.59 -4.02
N THR A 197 -25.08 24.81 -3.53
CA THR A 197 -24.22 25.98 -3.71
C THR A 197 -24.08 26.71 -2.39
N LYS A 198 -22.93 27.39 -2.18
CA LYS A 198 -22.59 28.05 -0.91
C LYS A 198 -22.68 27.10 0.29
N ASN A 199 -22.06 25.94 0.17
CA ASN A 199 -22.12 24.83 1.13
C ASN A 199 -20.95 24.81 2.14
N ASN A 200 -20.13 25.86 2.15
CA ASN A 200 -19.03 26.01 3.10
C ASN A 200 -19.49 26.90 4.27
N PRO A 201 -19.79 26.33 5.46
CA PRO A 201 -20.17 27.11 6.63
C PRO A 201 -18.98 27.91 7.17
N VAL A 202 -19.25 29.10 7.70
CA VAL A 202 -18.27 29.92 8.43
C VAL A 202 -18.87 30.21 9.79
N LEU A 203 -18.18 29.79 10.84
CA LEU A 203 -18.54 30.11 12.23
C LEU A 203 -17.92 31.45 12.59
N ILE A 204 -18.71 32.34 13.17
CA ILE A 204 -18.29 33.68 13.58
C ILE A 204 -18.62 33.83 15.06
N GLY A 205 -17.65 34.27 15.85
CA GLY A 205 -17.76 34.47 17.28
C GLY A 205 -16.38 34.68 17.91
N GLU A 206 -16.35 35.14 19.16
CA GLU A 206 -15.10 35.15 19.92
C GLU A 206 -14.70 33.70 20.26
N PRO A 207 -13.40 33.38 20.24
CA PRO A 207 -12.92 32.06 20.66
C PRO A 207 -13.11 31.88 22.18
N GLY A 208 -13.95 30.93 22.58
CA GLY A 208 -14.27 30.61 23.98
C GLY A 208 -15.67 30.02 24.11
#